data_AF-A0A023EJR1-F1
#
_entry.id   AF-A0A023EJR1-F1
#
_cell.length_a   1.000
_cell.length_b   1.000
_cell.length_c   1.000
_cell.angle_alpha   90.00
_cell.angle_beta   90.00
_cell.angle_gamma   90.00
#
_symmetry.space_group_name_H-M   'P 1'
#
loop_
_entity.id
_entity.type
_entity.pdbx_description
1 polymer ?
#
loop_
_entity_poly.entity_id
_entity_poly.type
_entity_poly.pdbx_seq_one_letter_code
_entity_poly.pdbx_strand_id
1 'polypeptide(L)'
;ISPSSICDGIDQCGDDSDEKDCDDYECFNSQFKCARSGNHSAFCLDGHKRCDAKLDCHNGEDEIGCNVTACADHQFKCGSGKCITKVWACDGDVDCPDGSDEKNCGERTCDVGEFRCNNGRCIPNSWRCDGEDDCQDGEDEKDNCKQPDVVTCESSYFRCNNSKCIPGRWQCDYENDCGDNSDEVNCKMRNCSESEFRCRDGYCIRGSGSAMGS
;
A
#
# COMPACT_ATOMS: atom_id res chain seq x y z
N ILE A 1 -0.43 5.39 15.43
CA ILE A 1 -0.62 6.56 14.55
C ILE A 1 0.61 6.65 13.67
N SER A 2 0.43 6.49 12.36
CA SER A 2 1.51 6.62 11.41
C SER A 2 1.91 8.10 11.33
N PRO A 3 3.19 8.44 11.15
CA PRO A 3 3.62 9.82 10.95
C PRO A 3 2.96 10.50 9.74
N SER A 4 2.49 9.69 8.78
CA SER A 4 1.74 10.11 7.60
C SER A 4 0.29 10.51 7.90
N SER A 5 -0.20 10.26 9.12
CA SER A 5 -1.57 10.55 9.59
C SER A 5 -1.59 11.72 10.57
N ILE A 6 -0.55 12.56 10.53
CA ILE A 6 -0.47 13.81 11.28
C ILE A 6 -0.57 14.91 10.24
N CYS A 7 -1.52 15.83 10.42
CA CYS A 7 -1.79 16.91 9.48
C CYS A 7 -2.14 16.41 8.08
N ASP A 8 -2.88 15.30 7.96
CA ASP A 8 -3.33 14.73 6.67
C ASP A 8 -4.74 15.22 6.26
N GLY A 9 -5.32 16.12 7.06
CA GLY A 9 -6.65 16.69 6.83
C GLY A 9 -7.79 15.79 7.30
N ILE A 10 -7.49 14.69 8.01
CA ILE A 10 -8.48 13.74 8.52
C ILE A 10 -8.34 13.67 10.04
N ASP A 11 -9.43 13.95 10.77
CA ASP A 11 -9.47 13.73 12.23
C ASP A 11 -9.54 12.23 12.55
N GLN A 12 -8.38 11.60 12.69
CA GLN A 12 -8.26 10.19 13.05
C GLN A 12 -8.34 9.99 14.57
N CYS A 13 -8.12 11.07 15.34
CA CYS A 13 -8.15 11.02 16.80
C CYS A 13 -9.57 11.23 17.37
N GLY A 14 -10.50 11.79 16.60
CA GLY A 14 -11.86 12.12 17.04
C GLY A 14 -11.94 13.39 17.91
N ASP A 15 -10.81 14.09 18.09
CA ASP A 15 -10.67 15.32 18.88
C ASP A 15 -9.82 16.39 18.17
N ASP A 16 -9.56 16.22 16.87
CA ASP A 16 -8.77 17.09 15.98
C ASP A 16 -7.33 17.31 16.46
N SER A 17 -6.80 16.47 17.34
CA SER A 17 -5.48 16.71 17.93
C SER A 17 -4.32 16.39 16.98
N ASP A 18 -4.55 15.55 15.99
CA ASP A 18 -3.67 15.24 14.86
C ASP A 18 -3.66 16.32 13.77
N GLU A 19 -4.64 17.21 13.76
CA GLU A 19 -4.81 18.30 12.77
C GLU A 19 -4.53 19.69 13.35
N LYS A 20 -3.94 19.75 14.55
CA LYS A 20 -3.54 21.00 15.22
C LYS A 20 -2.05 21.28 15.00
N ASP A 21 -1.71 22.56 14.91
CA ASP A 21 -0.32 23.07 14.78
C ASP A 21 0.41 22.65 13.49
N CYS A 22 -0.33 22.34 12.44
CA CYS A 22 0.20 21.90 11.15
C CYS A 22 0.95 22.98 10.33
N ASP A 23 0.91 24.23 10.80
CA ASP A 23 1.63 25.34 10.19
C ASP A 23 3.16 25.14 10.26
N ASP A 24 3.69 24.59 11.36
CA ASP A 24 5.14 24.34 11.55
C ASP A 24 5.55 22.90 11.17
N TYR A 25 4.59 21.99 11.01
CA TYR A 25 4.84 20.58 10.71
C TYR A 25 5.53 20.38 9.35
N GLU A 26 6.64 19.64 9.33
CA GLU A 26 7.35 19.28 8.10
C GLU A 26 6.75 18.00 7.50
N CYS A 27 6.13 18.12 6.33
CA CYS A 27 5.63 16.97 5.58
C CYS A 27 6.77 16.02 5.17
N PHE A 28 6.45 14.75 4.99
CA PHE A 28 7.42 13.79 4.47
C PHE A 28 7.88 14.15 3.06
N ASN A 29 9.06 13.66 2.66
CA ASN A 29 9.61 13.90 1.32
C ASN A 29 8.70 13.41 0.17
N SER A 30 7.78 12.48 0.46
CA SER A 30 6.77 11.97 -0.48
C SER A 30 5.44 12.73 -0.43
N GLN A 31 5.33 13.79 0.37
CA GLN A 31 4.12 14.58 0.58
C GLN A 31 4.34 16.04 0.15
N PHE A 32 3.28 16.69 -0.28
CA PHE A 32 3.23 18.09 -0.65
C PHE A 32 2.52 18.89 0.45
N LYS A 33 3.13 19.97 0.94
CA LYS A 33 2.52 20.82 1.97
C LYS A 33 1.61 21.87 1.33
N CYS A 34 0.30 21.73 1.50
CA CYS A 34 -0.65 22.80 1.20
C CYS A 34 -0.47 23.92 2.24
N ALA A 35 -0.40 25.17 1.78
CA ALA A 35 -0.27 26.33 2.64
C ALA A 35 -1.60 26.66 3.33
N ARG A 36 -1.49 27.34 4.48
CA ARG A 36 -2.63 27.87 5.22
C ARG A 36 -3.47 28.79 4.34
N SER A 37 -4.77 28.55 4.30
CA SER A 37 -5.73 29.36 3.54
C SER A 37 -6.88 29.81 4.42
N GLY A 38 -6.91 31.10 4.78
CA GLY A 38 -7.96 31.69 5.60
C GLY A 38 -8.07 31.07 7.00
N ASN A 39 -9.16 30.34 7.24
CA ASN A 39 -9.44 29.62 8.50
C ASN A 39 -8.91 28.18 8.50
N HIS A 40 -8.35 27.71 7.39
CA HIS A 40 -7.90 26.33 7.25
C HIS A 40 -6.39 26.28 7.42
N SER A 41 -5.93 25.43 8.34
CA SER A 41 -4.51 25.18 8.62
C SER A 41 -3.79 24.58 7.40
N ALA A 42 -2.47 24.69 7.37
CA ALA A 42 -1.66 23.93 6.43
C ALA A 42 -1.86 22.43 6.66
N PHE A 43 -1.71 21.60 5.62
CA PHE A 43 -1.79 20.15 5.72
C PHE A 43 -0.93 19.48 4.66
N CYS A 44 -0.59 18.22 4.90
CA CYS A 44 0.26 17.39 4.05
C CYS A 44 -0.60 16.54 3.13
N LEU A 45 -0.52 16.87 1.85
CA LEU A 45 -1.14 16.14 0.77
C LEU A 45 -0.20 15.03 0.30
N ASP A 46 -0.72 13.88 -0.10
CA ASP A 46 0.12 12.84 -0.71
C ASP A 46 0.71 13.35 -2.04
N GLY A 47 1.97 12.99 -2.33
CA GLY A 47 2.68 13.47 -3.51
C GLY A 47 1.98 13.16 -4.84
N HIS A 48 1.17 12.10 -4.91
CA HIS A 48 0.40 11.76 -6.12
C HIS A 48 -0.76 12.72 -6.41
N LYS A 49 -1.17 13.51 -5.42
CA LYS A 49 -2.27 14.47 -5.52
C LYS A 49 -1.83 15.86 -5.97
N ARG A 50 -0.53 16.11 -6.00
CA ARG A 50 -0.01 17.34 -6.60
C ARG A 50 -0.08 17.23 -8.12
N CYS A 51 -0.69 18.20 -8.79
CA CYS A 51 -0.87 18.22 -10.24
C CYS A 51 -1.70 17.03 -10.77
N ASP A 52 -2.70 16.57 -10.02
CA ASP A 52 -3.60 15.47 -10.42
C ASP A 52 -4.86 15.98 -11.17
N ALA A 53 -4.90 17.28 -11.48
CA ALA A 53 -6.02 17.98 -12.10
C ALA A 53 -7.30 18.02 -11.23
N LYS A 54 -7.16 17.80 -9.92
CA LYS A 54 -8.19 18.05 -8.91
C LYS A 54 -7.68 19.13 -7.96
N LEU A 55 -8.61 19.86 -7.37
CA LEU A 55 -8.30 20.85 -6.35
C LEU A 55 -8.33 20.14 -5.00
N ASP A 56 -7.19 19.59 -4.59
CA ASP A 56 -7.03 18.97 -3.29
C ASP A 56 -6.55 19.98 -2.23
N CYS A 57 -5.77 21.02 -2.59
CA CYS A 57 -5.50 22.13 -1.67
C CYS A 57 -6.65 23.16 -1.66
N HIS A 58 -6.87 23.80 -0.50
CA HIS A 58 -7.93 24.81 -0.32
C HIS A 58 -7.84 26.04 -1.23
N ASN A 59 -6.63 26.41 -1.64
CA ASN A 59 -6.36 27.50 -2.58
C ASN A 59 -5.99 26.98 -3.98
N GLY A 60 -6.03 25.66 -4.20
CA GLY A 60 -5.66 25.02 -5.46
C GLY A 60 -4.17 25.08 -5.80
N GLU A 61 -3.29 25.36 -4.85
CA GLU A 61 -1.86 25.51 -5.13
C GLU A 61 -1.17 24.21 -5.55
N ASP A 62 -1.76 23.07 -5.21
CA ASP A 62 -1.41 21.76 -5.74
C ASP A 62 -1.46 21.71 -7.27
N GLU A 63 -2.27 22.56 -7.89
CA GLU A 63 -2.44 22.68 -9.34
C GLU A 63 -1.73 23.90 -9.95
N ILE A 64 -0.98 24.67 -9.16
CA ILE A 64 -0.29 25.88 -9.61
C ILE A 64 1.20 25.58 -9.84
N GLY A 65 1.74 26.07 -10.97
CA GLY A 65 3.15 25.85 -11.31
C GLY A 65 3.46 24.42 -11.75
N CYS A 66 2.42 23.62 -12.03
CA CYS A 66 2.54 22.35 -12.72
C CYS A 66 3.08 22.62 -14.13
N ASN A 67 4.33 22.21 -14.38
CA ASN A 67 4.82 22.16 -15.74
C ASN A 67 4.15 20.95 -16.41
N VAL A 68 2.94 21.17 -16.93
CA VAL A 68 2.07 20.19 -17.62
C VAL A 68 2.72 19.47 -18.81
N THR A 69 4.01 19.71 -19.05
CA THR A 69 4.81 19.04 -20.08
C THR A 69 5.64 17.87 -19.51
N ALA A 70 5.90 17.84 -18.19
CA ALA A 70 6.68 16.80 -17.54
C ALA A 70 5.82 16.12 -16.46
N CYS A 71 5.42 14.88 -16.73
CA CYS A 71 4.88 14.01 -15.70
C CYS A 71 5.88 13.88 -14.55
N ALA A 72 5.40 13.62 -13.33
CA ALA A 72 6.28 13.38 -12.19
C ALA A 72 7.26 12.24 -12.50
N ASP A 73 8.40 12.18 -11.81
CA ASP A 73 9.43 11.16 -12.09
C ASP A 73 8.86 9.73 -12.04
N HIS A 74 7.87 9.46 -11.19
CA HIS A 74 7.23 8.15 -11.07
C HIS A 74 6.06 7.92 -12.05
N GLN A 75 5.79 8.86 -12.96
CA GLN A 75 4.67 8.81 -13.89
C GLN A 75 5.14 8.59 -15.34
N PHE A 76 4.34 7.84 -16.09
CA PHE A 76 4.48 7.65 -17.52
C PHE A 76 3.63 8.68 -18.27
N LYS A 77 4.21 9.27 -19.31
CA LYS A 77 3.54 10.25 -20.17
C LYS A 77 2.90 9.56 -21.36
N CYS A 78 1.58 9.53 -21.40
CA CYS A 78 0.83 9.10 -22.58
C CYS A 78 1.18 9.97 -23.79
N GLY A 79 1.08 9.40 -24.99
CA GLY A 79 1.16 10.13 -26.26
C GLY A 79 0.11 11.22 -26.40
N SER A 80 -1.03 11.07 -25.70
CA SER A 80 -2.09 12.08 -25.56
C SER A 80 -1.75 13.24 -24.62
N GLY A 81 -0.65 13.15 -23.86
CA GLY A 81 -0.24 14.14 -22.86
C GLY A 81 -0.77 13.88 -21.45
N LYS A 82 -1.63 12.88 -21.23
CA LYS A 82 -2.05 12.44 -19.87
C LYS A 82 -0.88 11.76 -19.16
N CYS A 83 -0.79 11.94 -17.85
CA CYS A 83 0.16 11.20 -17.01
C CYS A 83 -0.57 10.04 -16.32
N ILE A 84 0.03 8.85 -16.34
CA ILE A 84 -0.39 7.68 -15.58
C ILE A 84 0.79 7.23 -14.72
N THR A 85 0.60 6.27 -13.81
CA THR A 85 1.75 5.73 -13.06
C THR A 85 2.63 4.88 -13.97
N LYS A 86 3.95 4.87 -13.74
CA LYS A 86 4.88 4.03 -14.51
C LYS A 86 4.56 2.54 -14.45
N VAL A 87 3.87 2.08 -13.40
CA VAL A 87 3.45 0.67 -13.29
C VAL A 87 2.31 0.31 -14.24
N TRP A 88 1.54 1.29 -14.72
CA TRP A 88 0.48 1.11 -15.74
C TRP A 88 1.00 1.34 -17.16
N ALA A 89 2.31 1.40 -17.34
CA ALA A 89 2.89 1.42 -18.67
C ALA A 89 3.28 0.00 -19.04
N CYS A 90 2.64 -0.60 -20.05
CA CYS A 90 2.87 -1.97 -20.51
C CYS A 90 2.51 -3.03 -19.48
N ASP A 91 1.43 -2.84 -18.75
CA ASP A 91 0.89 -3.83 -17.82
C ASP A 91 -0.15 -4.75 -18.48
N GLY A 92 -0.47 -4.51 -19.75
CA GLY A 92 -1.44 -5.27 -20.53
C GLY A 92 -2.83 -4.63 -20.57
N ASP A 93 -3.04 -3.55 -19.83
CA ASP A 93 -4.28 -2.77 -19.80
C ASP A 93 -4.11 -1.43 -20.54
N VAL A 94 -5.21 -0.90 -21.08
CA VAL A 94 -5.20 0.39 -21.79
C VAL A 94 -5.63 1.50 -20.83
N ASP A 95 -4.67 2.09 -20.13
CA ASP A 95 -4.84 3.19 -19.17
C ASP A 95 -4.65 4.57 -19.79
N CYS A 96 -3.86 4.65 -20.85
CA CYS A 96 -3.78 5.82 -21.70
C CYS A 96 -5.01 5.88 -22.63
N PRO A 97 -5.63 7.06 -22.81
CA PRO A 97 -6.76 7.22 -23.73
C PRO A 97 -6.39 7.01 -25.20
N ASP A 98 -5.10 7.04 -25.55
CA ASP A 98 -4.58 6.70 -26.87
C ASP A 98 -4.00 5.27 -26.93
N GLY A 99 -4.00 4.52 -25.82
CA GLY A 99 -3.31 3.23 -25.70
C GLY A 99 -1.81 3.30 -25.91
N SER A 100 -1.21 4.46 -25.64
CA SER A 100 0.23 4.71 -25.85
C SER A 100 1.12 4.10 -24.78
N ASP A 101 0.56 3.84 -23.61
CA ASP A 101 1.13 3.01 -22.55
C ASP A 101 1.48 1.61 -23.02
N GLU A 102 0.62 1.01 -23.86
CA GLU A 102 0.82 -0.35 -24.39
C GLU A 102 1.60 -0.37 -25.72
N LYS A 103 2.08 0.79 -26.19
CA LYS A 103 2.82 0.92 -27.45
C LYS A 103 4.32 1.06 -27.17
N ASN A 104 5.14 0.32 -27.92
CA ASN A 104 6.61 0.34 -27.82
C ASN A 104 7.15 -0.07 -26.43
N CYS A 105 6.54 -1.09 -25.84
CA CYS A 105 6.99 -1.69 -24.57
C CYS A 105 8.40 -2.31 -24.59
N GLY A 106 9.08 -2.30 -25.75
CA GLY A 106 10.35 -2.97 -25.96
C GLY A 106 10.26 -4.47 -25.65
N GLU A 107 11.38 -5.17 -25.75
CA GLU A 107 11.55 -6.44 -25.02
C GLU A 107 11.80 -6.11 -23.55
N ARG A 108 10.79 -5.55 -22.85
CA ARG A 108 10.85 -5.48 -21.39
C ARG A 108 10.88 -6.91 -20.86
N THR A 109 12.09 -7.34 -20.55
CA THR A 109 12.33 -8.47 -19.65
C THR A 109 11.88 -7.97 -18.29
N CYS A 110 10.98 -8.72 -17.63
CA CYS A 110 10.50 -8.36 -16.30
C CYS A 110 11.69 -8.11 -15.36
N ASP A 111 11.50 -7.26 -14.37
CA ASP A 111 12.54 -6.87 -13.43
C ASP A 111 13.05 -8.10 -12.65
N VAL A 112 14.23 -7.96 -12.02
CA VAL A 112 14.86 -9.09 -11.32
C VAL A 112 13.97 -9.51 -10.13
N GLY A 113 13.31 -10.65 -10.25
CA GLY A 113 12.37 -11.16 -9.24
C GLY A 113 10.90 -11.16 -9.66
N GLU A 114 10.61 -10.88 -10.93
CA GLU A 114 9.27 -10.95 -11.50
C GLU A 114 9.13 -12.14 -12.48
N PHE A 115 7.94 -12.73 -12.52
CA PHE A 115 7.53 -13.75 -13.47
C PHE A 115 6.79 -13.10 -14.64
N ARG A 116 7.10 -13.54 -15.86
CA ARG A 116 6.47 -13.04 -17.09
C ARG A 116 5.37 -13.98 -17.56
N CYS A 117 4.13 -13.51 -17.54
CA CYS A 117 2.98 -14.19 -18.15
C CYS A 117 3.15 -14.23 -19.69
N ASN A 118 2.51 -15.20 -20.37
CA ASN A 118 2.59 -15.31 -21.83
C ASN A 118 2.03 -14.08 -22.57
N ASN A 119 1.09 -13.34 -21.98
CA ASN A 119 0.58 -12.08 -22.54
C ASN A 119 1.56 -10.89 -22.36
N GLY A 120 2.69 -11.09 -21.68
CA GLY A 120 3.69 -10.05 -21.44
C GLY A 120 3.55 -9.31 -20.10
N ARG A 121 2.48 -9.55 -19.34
CA ARG A 121 2.32 -9.06 -17.96
C ARG A 121 3.45 -9.59 -17.08
N CYS A 122 4.01 -8.72 -16.24
CA CYS A 122 4.96 -9.10 -15.20
C CYS A 122 4.26 -9.12 -13.86
N ILE A 123 4.41 -10.23 -13.12
CA ILE A 123 3.91 -10.38 -11.76
C ILE A 123 5.07 -10.63 -10.82
N PRO A 124 4.96 -10.31 -9.52
CA PRO A 124 5.95 -10.72 -8.52
C PRO A 124 6.16 -12.23 -8.58
N ASN A 125 7.41 -12.70 -8.52
CA ASN A 125 7.67 -14.16 -8.50
C ASN A 125 7.13 -14.85 -7.23
N SER A 126 6.67 -14.08 -6.23
CA SER A 126 5.90 -14.58 -5.07
C SER A 126 4.47 -14.96 -5.42
N TRP A 127 3.89 -14.40 -6.48
CA TRP A 127 2.54 -14.70 -7.00
C TRP A 127 2.58 -15.82 -8.03
N ARG A 128 3.58 -16.69 -7.93
CA ARG A 128 3.72 -17.84 -8.80
C ARG A 128 3.46 -19.06 -7.93
N CYS A 129 2.42 -19.82 -8.24
CA CYS A 129 1.97 -20.96 -7.44
C CYS A 129 1.46 -20.56 -6.05
N ASP A 130 0.83 -19.39 -5.93
CA ASP A 130 0.25 -18.92 -4.66
C ASP A 130 -1.24 -19.26 -4.52
N GLY A 131 -1.85 -19.80 -5.58
CA GLY A 131 -3.22 -20.29 -5.62
C GLY A 131 -4.24 -19.25 -6.09
N GLU A 132 -3.80 -18.05 -6.49
CA GLU A 132 -4.63 -17.04 -7.14
C GLU A 132 -4.31 -16.96 -8.65
N ASP A 133 -5.25 -16.43 -9.44
CA ASP A 133 -5.07 -16.26 -10.90
C ASP A 133 -4.46 -14.89 -11.15
N ASP A 134 -3.13 -14.79 -11.10
CA ASP A 134 -2.42 -13.54 -11.35
C ASP A 134 -1.94 -13.43 -12.80
N CYS A 135 -1.79 -14.53 -13.54
CA CYS A 135 -1.65 -14.46 -14.98
C CYS A 135 -2.99 -14.72 -15.68
N GLN A 136 -3.17 -14.11 -16.86
CA GLN A 136 -4.32 -14.44 -17.69
C GLN A 136 -4.33 -15.93 -18.04
N ASP A 137 -5.46 -16.58 -17.77
CA ASP A 137 -5.67 -18.04 -17.85
C ASP A 137 -4.94 -18.88 -16.77
N GLY A 138 -4.39 -18.28 -15.71
CA GLY A 138 -3.85 -18.98 -14.54
C GLY A 138 -2.53 -19.68 -14.83
N GLU A 139 -1.70 -19.07 -15.67
CA GLU A 139 -0.44 -19.68 -16.11
C GLU A 139 0.66 -19.67 -15.05
N ASP A 140 0.62 -18.68 -14.17
CA ASP A 140 1.33 -18.65 -12.89
C ASP A 140 1.02 -19.87 -12.02
N GLU A 141 -0.15 -20.49 -12.22
CA GLU A 141 -0.65 -21.67 -11.50
C GLU A 141 -0.51 -23.00 -12.28
N LYS A 142 0.05 -23.00 -13.49
CA LYS A 142 0.10 -24.20 -14.38
C LYS A 142 1.42 -24.98 -14.38
N ASP A 143 1.29 -26.30 -14.56
CA ASP A 143 2.23 -27.40 -14.94
C ASP A 143 3.56 -27.55 -14.17
N ASN A 144 4.16 -26.47 -13.66
CA ASN A 144 5.44 -26.46 -12.97
C ASN A 144 5.33 -25.95 -11.51
N CYS A 145 4.10 -25.73 -11.05
CA CYS A 145 3.76 -25.75 -9.63
C CYS A 145 3.74 -27.21 -9.18
N LYS A 146 4.93 -27.80 -9.01
CA LYS A 146 5.03 -28.97 -8.13
C LYS A 146 4.54 -28.46 -6.79
N GLN A 147 3.29 -28.78 -6.44
CA GLN A 147 2.73 -28.46 -5.14
C GLN A 147 3.83 -28.74 -4.12
N PRO A 148 4.25 -27.75 -3.32
CA PRO A 148 5.15 -28.05 -2.24
C PRO A 148 4.39 -29.02 -1.34
N ASP A 149 4.79 -30.28 -1.44
CA ASP A 149 4.57 -31.34 -0.48
C ASP A 149 4.61 -30.70 0.91
N VAL A 150 3.44 -30.59 1.53
CA VAL A 150 3.24 -30.02 2.86
C VAL A 150 3.60 -28.52 2.92
N VAL A 151 2.58 -27.65 2.88
CA VAL A 151 2.70 -26.25 3.33
C VAL A 151 3.17 -26.27 4.79
N THR A 152 4.47 -26.21 4.96
CA THR A 152 5.14 -26.10 6.24
C THR A 152 5.27 -24.60 6.42
N CYS A 153 4.29 -23.97 7.08
CA CYS A 153 4.36 -22.54 7.35
C CYS A 153 5.71 -22.23 8.01
N GLU A 154 6.36 -21.15 7.59
CA GLU A 154 7.60 -20.69 8.21
C GLU A 154 7.39 -20.54 9.73
N SER A 155 8.45 -20.70 10.55
CA SER A 155 8.34 -20.75 12.02
C SER A 155 7.65 -19.54 12.67
N SER A 156 7.49 -18.44 11.94
CA SER A 156 6.83 -17.20 12.36
C SER A 156 5.37 -17.08 11.90
N TYR A 157 4.83 -18.08 11.19
CA TYR A 157 3.49 -18.10 10.60
C TYR A 157 2.62 -19.17 11.28
N PHE A 158 1.36 -18.82 11.54
CA PHE A 158 0.32 -19.72 12.02
C PHE A 158 -0.40 -20.38 10.84
N ARG A 159 -0.67 -21.68 10.96
CA ARG A 159 -1.40 -22.46 9.97
C ARG A 159 -2.88 -22.56 10.34
N CYS A 160 -3.73 -21.93 9.54
CA CYS A 160 -5.19 -22.05 9.61
C CYS A 160 -5.65 -23.47 9.31
N ASN A 161 -6.88 -23.81 9.71
CA ASN A 161 -7.44 -25.14 9.46
C ASN A 161 -7.75 -25.35 7.97
N ASN A 162 -8.02 -24.26 7.23
CA ASN A 162 -8.08 -24.28 5.77
C ASN A 162 -6.70 -24.29 5.07
N SER A 163 -5.62 -24.62 5.80
CA SER A 163 -4.24 -24.67 5.28
C SER A 163 -3.64 -23.35 4.78
N LYS A 164 -4.32 -22.22 4.99
CA LYS A 164 -3.77 -20.86 4.82
C LYS A 164 -2.70 -20.58 5.89
N CYS A 165 -1.59 -19.95 5.52
CA CYS A 165 -0.61 -19.44 6.49
C CYS A 165 -0.84 -17.96 6.71
N ILE A 166 -1.01 -17.55 7.96
CA ILE A 166 -1.04 -16.14 8.36
C ILE A 166 0.17 -15.84 9.25
N PRO A 167 0.67 -14.60 9.30
CA PRO A 167 1.62 -14.18 10.33
C PRO A 167 1.16 -14.63 11.72
N GLY A 168 2.02 -15.27 12.52
CA GLY A 168 1.63 -15.78 13.85
C GLY A 168 1.20 -14.69 14.84
N ARG A 169 1.44 -13.41 14.51
CA ARG A 169 0.95 -12.24 15.24
C ARG A 169 -0.54 -11.94 15.00
N TRP A 170 -1.14 -12.56 13.99
CA TRP A 170 -2.58 -12.51 13.64
C TRP A 170 -3.33 -13.69 14.24
N GLN A 171 -2.69 -14.43 15.14
CA GLN A 171 -3.40 -15.41 15.96
C GLN A 171 -3.95 -14.67 17.18
N CYS A 172 -5.27 -14.61 17.31
CA CYS A 172 -5.98 -14.07 18.46
C CYS A 172 -5.84 -12.56 18.61
N ASP A 173 -6.02 -11.85 17.50
CA ASP A 173 -6.04 -10.39 17.42
C ASP A 173 -7.42 -9.82 17.10
N TYR A 174 -8.48 -10.62 17.27
CA TYR A 174 -9.89 -10.28 17.08
C TYR A 174 -10.36 -10.18 15.62
N GLU A 175 -9.47 -10.43 14.65
CA GLU A 175 -9.82 -10.44 13.23
C GLU A 175 -9.87 -11.87 12.69
N ASN A 176 -10.63 -12.08 11.61
CA ASN A 176 -10.69 -13.38 10.93
C ASN A 176 -9.75 -13.37 9.72
N ASP A 177 -8.46 -13.44 9.99
CA ASP A 177 -7.41 -13.47 8.97
C ASP A 177 -7.33 -14.82 8.25
N CYS A 178 -7.73 -15.89 8.93
CA CYS A 178 -7.83 -17.21 8.34
C CYS A 178 -8.96 -17.33 7.30
N GLY A 179 -10.03 -16.54 7.42
CA GLY A 179 -11.27 -16.68 6.66
C GLY A 179 -12.19 -17.78 7.22
N ASP A 180 -11.63 -18.83 7.82
CA ASP A 180 -12.36 -19.89 8.54
C ASP A 180 -12.38 -19.72 10.07
N ASN A 181 -11.94 -18.57 10.59
CA ASN A 181 -11.89 -18.21 12.01
C ASN A 181 -10.99 -19.11 12.88
N SER A 182 -10.13 -19.92 12.25
CA SER A 182 -9.27 -20.88 12.96
C SER A 182 -8.10 -20.24 13.71
N ASP A 183 -7.80 -18.98 13.42
CA ASP A 183 -6.90 -18.08 14.13
C ASP A 183 -7.45 -17.60 15.47
N GLU A 184 -8.77 -17.48 15.60
CA GLU A 184 -9.44 -16.91 16.78
C GLU A 184 -10.03 -17.96 17.73
N VAL A 185 -9.90 -19.25 17.40
CA VAL A 185 -10.44 -20.36 18.20
C VAL A 185 -9.39 -20.96 19.15
N ASN A 186 -9.81 -21.27 20.38
CA ASN A 186 -9.01 -22.00 21.37
C ASN A 186 -7.68 -21.33 21.75
N CYS A 187 -7.70 -20.02 21.93
CA CYS A 187 -6.52 -19.30 22.38
C CYS A 187 -6.75 -18.51 23.67
N LYS A 188 -5.64 -18.27 24.36
CA LYS A 188 -5.60 -17.32 25.46
C LYS A 188 -5.27 -15.97 24.85
N MET A 189 -6.27 -15.09 24.82
CA MET A 189 -6.12 -13.66 24.53
C MET A 189 -4.81 -13.17 25.14
N ARG A 190 -3.87 -12.70 24.29
CA ARG A 190 -2.59 -12.21 24.78
C ARG A 190 -2.85 -11.02 25.70
N ASN A 191 -2.17 -10.98 26.84
CA ASN A 191 -2.01 -9.72 27.57
C ASN A 191 -1.07 -8.84 26.72
N CYS A 192 -1.37 -7.54 26.60
CA CYS A 192 -0.57 -6.62 25.80
C CYS A 192 0.92 -6.75 26.18
N SER A 193 1.79 -6.87 25.18
CA SER A 193 3.24 -6.95 25.36
C SER A 193 3.81 -5.63 25.89
N GLU A 194 5.06 -5.64 26.34
CA GLU A 194 5.77 -4.44 26.83
C GLU A 194 5.88 -3.31 25.77
N SER A 195 5.61 -3.62 24.50
CA SER A 195 5.60 -2.71 23.35
C SER A 195 4.19 -2.30 22.89
N GLU A 196 3.15 -2.63 23.66
CA GLU A 196 1.75 -2.42 23.29
C GLU A 196 1.00 -1.69 24.41
N PHE A 197 0.23 -0.65 24.07
CA PHE A 197 -0.57 0.08 25.04
C PHE A 197 -1.97 -0.56 25.16
N ARG A 198 -2.45 -0.73 26.40
CA ARG A 198 -3.76 -1.32 26.69
C ARG A 198 -4.83 -0.23 26.86
N CYS A 199 -5.80 -0.19 25.96
CA CYS A 199 -6.99 0.65 26.11
C CYS A 199 -7.88 0.17 27.26
N ARG A 200 -8.72 1.09 27.77
CA ARG A 200 -9.66 0.80 28.89
C ARG A 200 -10.66 -0.31 28.56
N ASP A 201 -10.95 -0.51 27.28
CA ASP A 201 -11.85 -1.57 26.78
C ASP A 201 -11.16 -2.94 26.58
N GLY A 202 -9.83 -3.01 26.78
CA GLY A 202 -9.04 -4.25 26.65
C GLY A 202 -8.33 -4.43 25.30
N TYR A 203 -8.58 -3.54 24.33
CA TYR A 203 -7.90 -3.53 23.03
C TYR A 203 -6.42 -3.12 23.17
N CYS A 204 -5.51 -3.82 22.47
CA CYS A 204 -4.07 -3.53 22.48
C CYS A 204 -3.65 -2.85 21.17
N ILE A 205 -2.95 -1.71 21.25
CA ILE A 205 -2.44 -0.98 20.09
C ILE A 205 -0.90 -1.10 19.98
N ARG A 206 -0.39 -1.33 18.77
CA ARG A 206 1.06 -1.49 18.51
C ARG A 206 1.82 -0.18 18.73
N GLY A 207 2.76 -0.18 19.66
CA GLY A 207 3.82 0.83 19.78
C GLY A 207 5.10 0.30 19.13
N SER A 208 5.48 0.83 17.98
CA SER A 208 6.80 0.55 17.41
C SER A 208 7.86 1.26 18.25
N GLY A 209 8.68 0.49 18.97
CA GLY A 209 9.87 1.04 19.65
C GLY A 209 10.49 0.08 20.67
N SER A 210 11.29 -0.86 20.19
CA SER A 210 12.24 -1.61 21.02
C SER A 210 13.23 -0.66 21.73
N ALA A 211 13.37 -0.88 23.03
CA ALA A 211 14.58 -0.69 23.85
C ALA A 211 15.56 0.46 23.49
N MET A 212 15.66 1.45 24.38
CA MET A 212 16.97 1.93 24.81
C MET A 212 17.03 1.90 26.33
N GLY A 213 17.80 0.95 26.85
CA GLY A 213 18.23 0.96 28.24
C GLY A 213 19.28 2.03 28.48
N SER A 214 19.24 2.62 29.65
CA SER A 214 20.38 2.94 30.54
C SER A 214 19.84 3.28 31.91
#